data_AF-A0A953VKX1-F1
#
_entry.id   AF-A0A953VKX1-F1
#
_cell.length_a   1.000
_cell.length_b   1.000
_cell.length_c   1.000
_cell.angle_alpha   90.00
_cell.angle_beta   90.00
_cell.angle_gamma   90.00
#
_symmetry.space_group_name_H-M   'P 1'
#
loop_
_entity.id
_entity.type
_entity.pdbx_description
1 polymer ?
#
loop_
_entity_poly.entity_id
_entity_poly.type
_entity_poly.pdbx_seq_one_letter_code
_entity_poly.pdbx_strand_id
1 'polypeptide(L)'
;MLKHRGFPSRLPSSDFQFTIRRANPKGVTPIVRRERHADRRPADRRADLGFMMALWDHFGEEPFVRGNLDAGRLSWLIGREVIPAEQPFDPASYDAMLKIDKSRTMATFPEVFSGESA
;
A
#
# COMPACT_ATOMS: atom_id res chain seq x y z
N MET A 1 -9.42 8.89 -10.42
CA MET A 1 -8.20 8.19 -9.99
C MET A 1 -7.01 9.14 -10.01
N LEU A 2 -6.71 9.71 -8.84
CA LEU A 2 -5.51 10.52 -8.62
C LEU A 2 -4.23 9.77 -9.00
N LYS A 3 -3.22 10.49 -9.49
CA LYS A 3 -1.87 9.96 -9.78
C LYS A 3 -0.88 10.55 -8.80
N HIS A 4 -0.35 9.72 -7.90
CA HIS A 4 0.67 10.12 -6.93
C HIS A 4 2.00 10.37 -7.65
N ARG A 5 2.32 11.64 -7.90
CA ARG A 5 3.57 12.04 -8.58
C ARG A 5 4.74 11.82 -7.63
N GLY A 6 5.81 11.18 -8.11
CA GLY A 6 6.97 10.85 -7.28
C GLY A 6 6.85 9.54 -6.51
N PHE A 7 5.66 8.92 -6.47
CA PHE A 7 5.50 7.59 -5.90
C PHE A 7 6.11 6.53 -6.85
N PRO A 8 6.95 5.59 -6.35
CA PRO A 8 7.58 4.58 -7.20
C PRO A 8 6.55 3.66 -7.83
N SER A 9 6.70 3.38 -9.13
CA SER A 9 5.71 2.58 -9.85
C SER A 9 5.74 1.09 -9.48
N ARG A 10 6.88 0.58 -9.02
CA ARG A 10 7.16 -0.84 -8.72
C ARG A 10 8.33 -0.97 -7.75
N LEU A 11 8.49 -2.15 -7.16
CA LEU A 11 9.70 -2.53 -6.42
C LEU A 11 10.90 -2.61 -7.40
N PRO A 12 12.04 -1.98 -7.10
CA PRO A 12 13.23 -2.01 -7.96
C PRO A 12 13.64 -3.43 -8.37
N SER A 13 14.09 -3.58 -9.61
CA SER A 13 14.59 -4.85 -10.17
C SER A 13 13.60 -6.03 -10.08
N SER A 14 12.30 -5.75 -10.08
CA SER A 14 11.24 -6.78 -10.05
C SER A 14 9.99 -6.37 -10.82
N ASP A 15 9.06 -7.29 -11.01
CA ASP A 15 7.76 -7.02 -11.65
C ASP A 15 6.65 -6.63 -10.66
N PHE A 16 6.95 -6.53 -9.36
CA PHE A 16 5.96 -6.17 -8.35
C PHE A 16 5.55 -4.69 -8.48
N GLN A 17 4.42 -4.46 -9.15
CA GLN A 17 3.85 -3.13 -9.33
C GLN A 17 3.26 -2.60 -8.02
N PHE A 18 3.44 -1.30 -7.79
CA PHE A 18 2.85 -0.57 -6.66
C PHE A 18 1.75 0.39 -7.11
N THR A 19 1.72 0.75 -8.40
CA THR A 19 0.69 1.63 -8.95
C THR A 19 0.12 1.09 -10.26
N ILE A 20 -1.10 1.50 -10.58
CA ILE A 20 -1.76 1.20 -11.84
C ILE A 20 -1.67 2.37 -12.83
N ARG A 21 -1.39 2.05 -14.09
CA ARG A 21 -1.20 3.05 -15.16
C ARG A 21 -2.51 3.64 -15.67
N ARG A 22 -3.61 2.89 -15.62
CA ARG A 22 -4.94 3.32 -16.05
C ARG A 22 -6.01 2.80 -15.08
N ALA A 23 -7.15 3.48 -15.03
CA ALA A 23 -8.31 2.95 -14.33
C ALA A 23 -8.79 1.65 -14.98
N ASN A 24 -9.30 0.72 -14.17
CA ASN A 24 -9.87 -0.52 -14.66
C ASN A 24 -11.22 -0.23 -15.37
N PRO A 25 -11.38 -0.60 -16.67
CA PRO A 25 -12.62 -0.36 -17.41
C PRO A 25 -13.81 -1.18 -16.88
N LYS A 26 -13.57 -2.23 -16.09
CA LYS A 26 -14.62 -3.07 -15.47
C LYS A 26 -15.02 -2.60 -14.07
N GLY A 27 -14.60 -1.39 -13.67
CA GLY A 27 -14.81 -0.86 -12.32
C GLY A 27 -13.60 -1.01 -11.42
N VAL A 28 -13.58 -0.24 -10.33
CA VAL A 28 -12.47 -0.21 -9.38
C VAL A 28 -12.31 -1.56 -8.70
N THR A 29 -11.12 -2.14 -8.73
CA THR A 29 -10.84 -3.39 -8.00
C THR A 29 -10.98 -3.14 -6.50
N PRO A 30 -11.86 -3.85 -5.77
CA PRO A 30 -12.00 -3.64 -4.33
C PRO A 30 -10.72 -3.97 -3.57
N ILE A 31 -10.39 -3.17 -2.55
CA ILE A 31 -9.35 -3.51 -1.59
C ILE A 31 -9.93 -4.54 -0.62
N VAL A 32 -9.31 -5.72 -0.53
CA VAL A 32 -9.77 -6.82 0.33
C VAL A 32 -8.68 -7.21 1.30
N ARG A 33 -9.01 -7.39 2.58
CA ARG A 33 -8.01 -7.81 3.57
C ARG A 33 -7.55 -9.24 3.29
N ARG A 34 -6.25 -9.43 3.09
CA ARG A 34 -5.64 -10.75 2.92
C ARG A 34 -4.96 -11.25 4.19
N GLU A 35 -5.03 -12.55 4.45
CA GLU A 35 -4.31 -13.21 5.55
C GLU A 35 -2.85 -13.46 5.18
N ARG A 36 -1.92 -13.17 6.10
CA ARG A 36 -0.48 -13.41 5.92
C ARG A 36 -0.09 -14.66 6.72
N HIS A 37 0.08 -15.78 6.03
CA HIS A 37 0.59 -17.02 6.61
C HIS A 37 2.14 -17.08 6.55
N ALA A 38 2.75 -17.91 7.39
CA ALA A 38 4.20 -17.99 7.57
C ALA A 38 4.94 -18.52 6.33
N ASP A 39 4.28 -19.34 5.53
CA ASP A 39 4.78 -19.98 4.31
C ASP A 39 4.82 -19.05 3.08
N ARG A 40 4.41 -17.79 3.24
CA ARG A 40 4.45 -16.81 2.16
C ARG A 40 5.83 -16.70 1.52
N ARG A 41 5.87 -16.67 0.19
CA ARG A 41 7.12 -16.62 -0.58
C ARG A 41 7.96 -15.39 -0.16
N PRO A 42 9.29 -15.55 -0.01
CA PRO A 42 10.17 -14.43 0.38
C PRO A 42 10.06 -13.21 -0.54
N ALA A 43 9.86 -13.44 -1.85
CA ALA A 43 9.68 -12.37 -2.83
C ALA A 43 8.43 -11.51 -2.56
N ASP A 44 7.31 -12.15 -2.22
CA ASP A 44 6.08 -11.41 -1.90
C ASP A 44 6.26 -10.63 -0.58
N ARG A 45 6.94 -11.20 0.42
CA ARG A 45 7.22 -10.49 1.69
C ARG A 45 8.07 -9.24 1.47
N ARG A 46 9.10 -9.33 0.62
CA ARG A 46 9.91 -8.17 0.20
C ARG A 46 9.09 -7.11 -0.53
N ALA A 47 8.12 -7.54 -1.36
CA ALA A 47 7.23 -6.61 -2.04
C ALA A 47 6.31 -5.85 -1.07
N ASP A 48 5.81 -6.51 -0.02
CA ASP A 48 5.00 -5.86 1.00
C ASP A 48 5.83 -4.83 1.78
N LEU A 49 7.05 -5.20 2.20
CA LEU A 49 7.97 -4.28 2.88
C LEU A 49 8.30 -3.07 1.98
N GLY A 50 8.74 -3.29 0.74
CA GLY A 50 9.09 -2.20 -0.16
C GLY A 50 7.90 -1.30 -0.51
N PHE A 51 6.68 -1.86 -0.57
CA PHE A 51 5.48 -1.05 -0.76
C PHE A 51 5.20 -0.20 0.48
N MET A 52 5.36 -0.77 1.68
CA MET A 52 5.18 -0.04 2.94
C MET A 52 6.21 1.09 3.11
N MET A 53 7.48 0.86 2.74
CA MET A 53 8.52 1.89 2.70
C MET A 53 8.11 3.03 1.78
N ALA A 54 7.69 2.71 0.54
CA ALA A 54 7.23 3.71 -0.41
C ALA A 54 6.01 4.51 0.09
N LEU A 55 5.06 3.86 0.78
CA LEU A 55 3.93 4.55 1.40
C LEU A 55 4.40 5.51 2.51
N TRP A 56 5.31 5.05 3.37
CA TRP A 56 5.83 5.86 4.47
C TRP A 56 6.64 7.06 3.97
N ASP A 57 7.57 6.85 3.04
CA ASP A 57 8.40 7.91 2.47
C ASP A 57 7.56 8.98 1.75
N HIS A 58 6.43 8.59 1.17
CA HIS A 58 5.60 9.48 0.38
C HIS A 58 4.51 10.19 1.17
N PHE A 59 3.87 9.51 2.13
CA PHE A 59 2.70 10.04 2.85
C PHE A 59 2.96 10.24 4.36
N GLY A 60 3.91 9.53 4.95
CA GLY A 60 4.13 9.53 6.40
C GLY A 60 2.89 9.09 7.18
N GLU A 61 2.53 9.86 8.20
CA GLU A 61 1.34 9.59 9.03
C GLU A 61 0.06 10.25 8.50
N GLU A 62 0.18 11.10 7.49
CA GLU A 62 -0.93 11.89 6.99
C GLU A 62 -1.92 11.03 6.19
N PRO A 63 -3.24 11.32 6.27
CA PRO A 63 -4.22 10.69 5.40
C PRO A 63 -3.95 10.98 3.91
N PHE A 64 -4.15 9.96 3.07
CA PHE A 64 -3.94 10.05 1.64
C PHE A 64 -5.06 9.36 0.86
N VAL A 65 -5.30 9.86 -0.35
CA VAL A 65 -6.24 9.25 -1.30
C VAL A 65 -5.63 7.98 -1.86
N ARG A 66 -6.40 6.88 -1.93
CA ARG A 66 -5.98 5.63 -2.58
C ARG A 66 -5.38 5.87 -3.98
N GLY A 67 -6.08 6.64 -4.81
CA GLY A 67 -5.58 7.07 -6.13
C GLY A 67 -5.20 5.89 -7.01
N ASN A 68 -3.99 5.96 -7.58
CA ASN A 68 -3.45 4.93 -8.46
C ASN A 68 -2.67 3.84 -7.75
N LEU A 69 -2.71 3.74 -6.42
CA LEU A 69 -2.07 2.65 -5.69
C LEU A 69 -2.72 1.31 -6.06
N ASP A 70 -1.89 0.28 -6.20
CA ASP A 70 -2.34 -1.05 -6.59
C ASP A 70 -3.18 -1.68 -5.48
N ALA A 71 -4.43 -2.06 -5.82
CA ALA A 71 -5.34 -2.70 -4.87
C ALA A 71 -4.80 -4.04 -4.37
N GLY A 72 -4.07 -4.78 -5.22
CA GLY A 72 -3.47 -6.06 -4.87
C GLY A 72 -2.40 -5.93 -3.80
N ARG A 73 -1.61 -4.85 -3.82
CA ARG A 73 -0.65 -4.50 -2.75
C ARG A 73 -1.34 -3.97 -1.51
N LEU A 74 -2.28 -3.03 -1.64
CA LEU A 74 -3.04 -2.50 -0.51
C LEU A 74 -3.79 -3.60 0.26
N SER A 75 -4.30 -4.61 -0.45
CA SER A 75 -4.98 -5.78 0.14
C SER A 75 -4.11 -6.56 1.16
N TRP A 76 -2.79 -6.47 1.05
CA TRP A 76 -1.87 -7.10 2.01
C TRP A 76 -1.58 -6.26 3.25
N LEU A 77 -1.94 -4.98 3.26
CA LEU A 77 -1.66 -4.05 4.37
C LEU A 77 -2.94 -3.54 5.04
N ILE A 78 -4.07 -3.53 4.32
CA ILE A 78 -5.34 -2.99 4.80
C ILE A 78 -5.85 -3.70 6.06
N GLY A 79 -6.40 -2.93 7.00
CA GLY A 79 -6.89 -3.42 8.30
C GLY A 79 -5.77 -3.86 9.25
N ARG A 80 -4.52 -3.50 8.94
CA ARG A 80 -3.34 -3.67 9.79
C ARG A 80 -2.50 -2.39 9.73
N GLU A 81 -1.55 -2.33 8.81
CA GLU A 81 -0.59 -1.22 8.69
C GLU A 81 -1.20 -0.04 7.92
N VAL A 82 -2.16 -0.31 7.04
CA VAL A 82 -2.97 0.71 6.37
C VAL A 82 -4.41 0.55 6.85
N ILE A 83 -5.05 1.65 7.22
CA ILE A 83 -6.42 1.67 7.73
C ILE A 83 -7.25 2.75 7.02
N PRO A 84 -8.58 2.61 6.95
CA PRO A 84 -9.45 3.67 6.46
C PRO A 84 -9.28 4.97 7.24
N ALA A 85 -9.25 6.09 6.53
CA ALA A 85 -9.24 7.44 7.09
C ALA A 85 -10.58 8.18 6.86
N GLU A 86 -11.61 7.46 6.44
CA GLU A 86 -12.97 7.95 6.21
C GLU A 86 -14.01 6.96 6.73
N GLN A 87 -15.22 7.45 7.03
CA GLN A 87 -16.38 6.66 7.42
C GLN A 87 -17.63 7.25 6.75
N PRO A 88 -18.42 6.47 5.97
CA PRO A 88 -18.16 5.08 5.60
C PRO A 88 -16.94 4.92 4.66
N PHE A 89 -16.28 3.76 4.70
CA PHE A 89 -15.16 3.44 3.80
C PHE A 89 -15.64 2.65 2.59
N ASP A 90 -15.31 3.12 1.38
CA ASP A 90 -15.60 2.39 0.14
C ASP A 90 -14.33 1.69 -0.39
N PRO A 91 -14.21 0.35 -0.24
CA PRO A 91 -13.06 -0.40 -0.75
C PRO A 91 -12.95 -0.37 -2.28
N ALA A 92 -14.02 -0.01 -2.99
CA ALA A 92 -14.11 0.09 -4.45
C ALA A 92 -14.15 1.54 -4.94
N SER A 93 -13.61 2.50 -4.16
CA SER A 93 -13.41 3.88 -4.62
C SER A 93 -11.93 4.16 -4.87
N TYR A 94 -11.61 4.91 -5.93
CA TYR A 94 -10.27 5.48 -6.14
C TYR A 94 -10.01 6.70 -5.25
N ASP A 95 -11.08 7.31 -4.74
CA ASP A 95 -11.02 8.52 -3.92
C ASP A 95 -11.05 8.18 -2.42
N ALA A 96 -11.13 6.89 -2.09
CA ALA A 96 -11.14 6.41 -0.71
C ALA A 96 -9.91 6.89 0.07
N MET A 97 -10.15 7.47 1.25
CA MET A 97 -9.10 7.94 2.14
C MET A 97 -8.53 6.82 2.99
N LEU A 98 -7.21 6.74 3.02
CA LEU A 98 -6.41 5.78 3.78
C LEU A 98 -5.41 6.51 4.66
N LYS A 99 -4.92 5.86 5.71
CA LYS A 99 -3.79 6.34 6.51
C LYS A 99 -2.94 5.18 7.00
N ILE A 100 -1.69 5.47 7.34
CA ILE A 100 -0.78 4.48 7.93
C ILE A 100 -1.03 4.42 9.44
N ASP A 101 -1.21 3.22 9.98
CA ASP A 101 -1.11 2.96 11.41
C ASP A 101 0.38 2.78 11.75
N LYS A 102 1.02 3.85 12.22
CA LYS A 102 2.44 3.86 12.56
C LYS A 102 2.80 2.79 13.58
N SER A 103 2.02 2.67 14.67
CA SER A 103 2.30 1.72 15.73
C SER A 103 2.27 0.29 15.20
N ARG A 104 1.29 -0.05 14.35
CA ARG A 104 1.22 -1.37 13.72
C ARG A 104 2.33 -1.60 12.70
N THR A 105 2.71 -0.56 11.96
CA THR A 105 3.80 -0.60 10.99
C THR A 105 5.14 -0.84 11.69
N MET A 106 5.44 -0.13 12.78
CA MET A 106 6.68 -0.34 13.54
C MET A 106 6.81 -1.77 14.08
N ALA A 107 5.69 -2.37 14.51
CA ALA A 107 5.69 -3.74 15.02
C ALA A 107 5.89 -4.81 13.92
N THR A 108 5.47 -4.51 12.69
CA THR A 108 5.44 -5.51 11.59
C THR A 108 6.59 -5.33 10.60
N PHE A 109 6.97 -4.08 10.33
CA PHE A 109 7.99 -3.67 9.37
C PHE A 109 8.91 -2.61 10.00
N PRO A 110 9.66 -2.95 11.06
CA PRO A 110 10.56 -2.01 11.71
C PRO A 110 11.59 -1.39 10.74
N GLU A 111 11.95 -2.10 9.67
CA GLU A 111 12.89 -1.66 8.63
C GLU A 111 12.40 -0.43 7.83
N VAL A 112 11.09 -0.14 7.86
CA VAL A 112 10.53 1.09 7.25
C VAL A 112 11.10 2.35 7.92
N PHE A 113 11.53 2.25 9.18
CA PHE A 113 11.97 3.39 9.99
C PHE A 113 13.49 3.46 10.17
N SER A 114 14.27 2.48 9.67
CA SER A 114 15.71 2.37 9.95
C SER A 114 16.60 3.25 9.06
N GLY A 115 16.03 4.08 8.19
CA GLY A 115 16.74 5.19 7.53
C GLY A 115 17.79 4.81 6.47
N GLU A 116 17.93 3.54 6.09
CA GLU A 116 18.79 3.13 4.97
C GLU A 116 17.98 3.05 3.68
N SER A 117 17.85 4.19 3.00
CA SER A 117 17.58 4.20 1.57
C SER A 117 18.85 3.72 0.86
N ALA A 118 18.80 2.51 0.29
CA ALA A 118 19.85 1.99 -0.60
C ALA A 118 20.03 2.85 -1.86
#